data_AF-A0A259NJ96-F1
#
_entry.id   AF-A0A259NJ96-F1
#
_cell.length_a   1.000
_cell.length_b   1.000
_cell.length_c   1.000
_cell.angle_alpha   90.00
_cell.angle_beta   90.00
_cell.angle_gamma   90.00
#
_symmetry.space_group_name_H-M   'P 1'
#
loop_
_entity.id
_entity.type
_entity.pdbx_description
1 polymer ?
#
loop_
_entity_poly.entity_id
_entity_poly.type
_entity_poly.pdbx_seq_one_letter_code
_entity_poly.pdbx_strand_id
1 'polypeptide(L)'
;MTQTKLLGIFGGTFDPIHLGHLAVVRYVLTNCALDRIKLMPCHLPPHRATPGVSSAERARMVELAISAEPKLELEALELSLQQPSYTVNSLTLLKQQDPAAHLCFIIGMDSLQYFRSWHQWQQILTLAHLIVLQRPGYSAEDGDAPALLTQYGISLPELSTRPAGGILLLDNPDFPQSATFVREQLAVNPAVQAMLPPAVLSYIQQHGLYGCAVSAAKV
;
A
#
# COMPACT_ATOMS: atom_id res chain seq x y z
N MET A 1 28.73 11.89 -6.94
CA MET A 1 27.52 11.49 -7.70
C MET A 1 26.40 11.38 -6.70
N THR A 2 25.32 12.15 -6.85
CA THR A 2 24.13 12.02 -6.00
C THR A 2 23.48 10.67 -6.29
N GLN A 3 23.38 9.82 -5.28
CA GLN A 3 22.72 8.53 -5.38
C GLN A 3 21.26 8.74 -5.81
N THR A 4 20.82 8.02 -6.84
CA THR A 4 19.42 8.04 -7.28
C THR A 4 18.51 7.61 -6.15
N LYS A 5 17.49 8.42 -5.86
CA LYS A 5 16.53 8.16 -4.78
C LYS A 5 15.43 7.21 -5.26
N LEU A 6 15.32 6.05 -4.64
CA LEU A 6 14.24 5.08 -4.86
C LEU A 6 13.15 5.28 -3.82
N LEU A 7 12.01 5.81 -4.25
CA LEU A 7 10.88 6.12 -3.38
C LEU A 7 9.73 5.13 -3.61
N GLY A 8 9.48 4.28 -2.62
CA GLY A 8 8.33 3.37 -2.65
C GLY A 8 7.03 4.08 -2.35
N ILE A 9 5.97 3.77 -3.08
CA ILE A 9 4.61 4.23 -2.82
C ILE A 9 3.73 3.00 -2.61
N PHE A 10 3.23 2.81 -1.40
CA PHE A 10 2.31 1.72 -1.08
C PHE A 10 0.89 2.26 -0.91
N GLY A 11 0.11 2.16 -1.98
CA GLY A 11 -1.30 2.58 -1.98
C GLY A 11 -2.20 1.52 -1.35
N GLY A 12 -3.19 1.95 -0.57
CA GLY A 12 -4.14 1.01 0.03
C GLY A 12 -5.30 1.72 0.72
N THR A 13 -6.40 1.01 0.93
CA THR A 13 -7.50 1.54 1.75
C THR A 13 -7.09 1.63 3.22
N PHE A 14 -6.28 0.67 3.71
CA PHE A 14 -5.84 0.60 5.11
C PHE A 14 -6.99 0.70 6.11
N ASP A 15 -7.97 -0.19 5.97
CA ASP A 15 -9.22 -0.19 6.73
C ASP A 15 -9.37 -1.48 7.57
N PRO A 16 -8.69 -1.60 8.73
CA PRO A 16 -7.56 -0.78 9.18
C PRO A 16 -6.22 -1.23 8.59
N ILE A 17 -5.16 -0.44 8.77
CA ILE A 17 -3.78 -0.94 8.63
C ILE A 17 -3.52 -2.06 9.65
N HIS A 18 -2.71 -3.04 9.29
CA HIS A 18 -2.42 -4.22 10.13
C HIS A 18 -1.00 -4.73 9.91
N LEU A 19 -0.54 -5.68 10.73
CA LEU A 19 0.82 -6.19 10.69
C LEU A 19 1.20 -6.82 9.35
N GLY A 20 0.25 -7.42 8.61
CA GLY A 20 0.48 -7.87 7.23
C GLY A 20 0.92 -6.76 6.27
N HIS A 21 0.30 -5.56 6.34
CA HIS A 21 0.75 -4.40 5.55
C HIS A 21 2.16 -3.97 5.95
N LEU A 22 2.47 -3.96 7.25
CA LEU A 22 3.80 -3.61 7.75
C LEU A 22 4.86 -4.63 7.31
N ALA A 23 4.51 -5.92 7.30
CA ALA A 23 5.40 -6.97 6.83
C ALA A 23 5.76 -6.79 5.36
N VAL A 24 4.77 -6.46 4.51
CA VAL A 24 4.98 -6.14 3.09
C VAL A 24 5.94 -4.96 2.91
N VAL A 25 5.67 -3.80 3.54
CA VAL A 25 6.52 -2.62 3.34
C VAL A 25 7.92 -2.81 3.91
N ARG A 26 8.09 -3.48 5.06
CA ARG A 26 9.41 -3.80 5.62
C ARG A 26 10.20 -4.74 4.70
N TYR A 27 9.51 -5.74 4.14
CA TYR A 27 10.11 -6.68 3.19
C TYR A 27 10.58 -5.97 1.93
N VAL A 28 9.72 -5.16 1.30
CA VAL A 28 10.07 -4.39 0.09
C VAL A 28 11.18 -3.38 0.37
N LEU A 29 11.11 -2.66 1.49
CA LEU A 29 12.14 -1.68 1.87
C LEU A 29 13.52 -2.33 1.97
N THR A 30 13.59 -3.52 2.57
CA THR A 30 14.84 -4.26 2.77
C THR A 30 15.34 -4.88 1.47
N ASN A 31 14.48 -5.58 0.74
CA ASN A 31 14.88 -6.39 -0.42
C ASN A 31 15.00 -5.60 -1.72
N CYS A 32 14.35 -4.43 -1.81
CA CYS A 32 14.44 -3.56 -2.99
C CYS A 32 15.36 -2.36 -2.80
N ALA A 33 16.09 -2.28 -1.67
CA ALA A 33 17.00 -1.19 -1.33
C ALA A 33 16.38 0.20 -1.48
N LEU A 34 15.10 0.35 -1.15
CA LEU A 34 14.41 1.64 -1.23
C LEU A 34 14.92 2.57 -0.12
N ASP A 35 15.00 3.87 -0.41
CA ASP A 35 15.39 4.86 0.61
C ASP A 35 14.31 5.01 1.66
N ARG A 36 13.05 5.09 1.19
CA ARG A 36 11.84 5.28 1.98
C ARG A 36 10.64 4.65 1.28
N ILE A 37 9.62 4.30 2.06
CA ILE A 37 8.30 3.96 1.54
C ILE A 37 7.27 4.90 2.13
N LYS A 38 6.48 5.52 1.26
CA LYS A 38 5.31 6.28 1.64
C LYS A 38 4.05 5.42 1.54
N LEU A 39 3.31 5.30 2.64
CA LEU A 39 2.01 4.63 2.67
C LEU A 39 0.95 5.67 2.34
N MET A 40 0.19 5.45 1.27
CA MET A 40 -0.77 6.42 0.72
C MET A 40 -2.21 5.90 0.91
N PRO A 41 -2.92 6.34 1.96
CA PRO A 41 -4.30 5.92 2.19
C PRO A 41 -5.23 6.46 1.11
N CYS A 42 -6.00 5.57 0.52
CA CYS A 42 -6.98 5.93 -0.50
C CYS A 42 -8.12 6.76 0.10
N HIS A 43 -8.42 7.94 -0.46
CA HIS A 43 -9.53 8.79 0.00
C HIS A 43 -10.87 8.34 -0.57
N LEU A 44 -10.99 8.30 -1.90
CA LEU A 44 -12.21 7.95 -2.63
C LEU A 44 -11.92 6.77 -3.58
N PRO A 45 -12.04 5.51 -3.12
CA PRO A 45 -11.77 4.35 -3.96
C PRO A 45 -12.84 4.24 -5.06
N PRO A 46 -12.51 4.35 -6.36
CA PRO A 46 -13.50 4.33 -7.44
C PRO A 46 -14.19 2.96 -7.63
N HIS A 47 -13.61 1.89 -7.08
CA HIS A 47 -14.04 0.51 -7.32
C HIS A 47 -14.46 -0.23 -6.04
N ARG A 48 -14.62 0.46 -4.90
CA ARG A 48 -15.06 -0.15 -3.63
C ARG A 48 -16.09 0.74 -2.93
N ALA A 49 -16.97 0.13 -2.15
CA ALA A 49 -17.86 0.88 -1.26
C ALA A 49 -17.04 1.74 -0.30
N THR A 50 -17.56 2.91 0.06
CA THR A 50 -16.93 3.80 1.03
C THR A 50 -16.74 3.04 2.35
N PRO A 51 -15.51 3.00 2.91
CA PRO A 51 -15.29 2.41 4.22
C PRO A 51 -16.20 3.02 5.28
N GLY A 52 -16.63 2.22 6.25
CA GLY A 52 -17.36 2.72 7.42
C GLY A 52 -16.52 3.61 8.35
N VAL A 53 -15.24 3.77 8.04
CA VAL A 53 -14.25 4.59 8.76
C VAL A 53 -13.72 5.67 7.82
N SER A 54 -13.68 6.91 8.30
CA SER A 54 -13.26 8.04 7.49
C SER A 54 -11.83 7.90 7.00
N SER A 55 -11.51 8.55 5.88
CA SER A 55 -10.14 8.58 5.36
C SER A 55 -9.14 9.22 6.34
N ALA A 56 -9.58 10.20 7.14
CA ALA A 56 -8.78 10.83 8.18
C ALA A 56 -8.44 9.84 9.31
N GLU A 57 -9.41 9.05 9.76
CA GLU A 57 -9.18 8.01 10.77
C GLU A 57 -8.25 6.91 10.25
N ARG A 58 -8.42 6.49 9.00
CA ARG A 58 -7.52 5.51 8.36
C ARG A 58 -6.09 6.05 8.25
N ALA A 59 -5.94 7.31 7.84
CA ALA A 59 -4.62 7.97 7.80
C ALA A 59 -4.00 8.08 9.20
N ARG A 60 -4.79 8.41 10.22
CA ARG A 60 -4.32 8.44 11.60
C ARG A 60 -3.85 7.07 12.09
N MET A 61 -4.58 6.00 11.75
CA MET A 61 -4.13 4.63 12.05
C MET A 61 -2.83 4.27 11.32
N VAL A 62 -2.65 4.71 10.06
CA VAL A 62 -1.38 4.53 9.33
C VAL A 62 -0.23 5.25 10.03
N GLU A 63 -0.41 6.52 10.41
CA GLU A 63 0.59 7.30 11.14
C GLU A 63 0.99 6.63 12.46
N LEU A 64 0.02 6.15 13.23
CA LEU A 64 0.26 5.40 14.47
C LEU A 64 1.00 4.08 14.22
N ALA A 65 0.71 3.39 13.12
CA ALA A 65 1.36 2.11 12.79
C ALA A 65 2.85 2.26 12.44
N ILE A 66 3.24 3.41 11.88
CA ILE A 66 4.59 3.64 11.34
C ILE A 66 5.41 4.62 12.18
N SER A 67 4.92 5.09 13.32
CA SER A 67 5.57 6.16 14.11
C SER A 67 6.99 5.82 14.59
N ALA A 68 7.32 4.53 14.72
CA ALA A 68 8.63 4.03 15.12
C ALA A 68 9.51 3.59 13.93
N GLU A 69 9.05 3.81 12.69
CA GLU A 69 9.67 3.31 11.46
C GLU A 69 10.27 4.47 10.65
N PRO A 70 11.57 4.81 10.82
CA PRO A 70 12.15 6.07 10.32
C PRO A 70 12.19 6.21 8.79
N LYS A 71 11.99 5.10 8.08
CA LYS A 71 11.95 5.01 6.61
C LYS A 71 10.54 4.86 6.04
N LEU A 72 9.53 4.81 6.91
CA LEU A 72 8.12 4.76 6.51
C LEU A 72 7.48 6.11 6.79
N GLU A 73 6.71 6.61 5.83
CA GLU A 73 6.05 7.92 5.91
C GLU A 73 4.59 7.80 5.50
N LEU A 74 3.74 8.66 6.07
CA LEU A 74 2.38 8.84 5.59
C LEU A 74 2.41 9.73 4.34
N GLU A 75 1.77 9.29 3.26
CA GLU A 75 1.45 10.14 2.12
C GLU A 75 -0.03 10.53 2.17
N ALA A 76 -0.28 11.77 2.57
CA ALA A 76 -1.62 12.31 2.77
C ALA A 76 -2.22 12.92 1.49
N LEU A 77 -1.50 12.88 0.36
CA LEU A 77 -1.89 13.51 -0.92
C LEU A 77 -3.39 13.35 -1.22
N GLU A 78 -3.88 12.11 -1.24
CA GLU A 78 -5.25 11.81 -1.66
C GLU A 78 -6.32 12.33 -0.68
N LEU A 79 -5.99 12.52 0.60
CA LEU A 79 -6.94 13.01 1.61
C LEU A 79 -7.42 14.44 1.33
N SER A 80 -6.65 15.21 0.56
CA SER A 80 -6.96 16.58 0.16
C SER A 80 -7.74 16.67 -1.16
N LEU A 81 -7.84 15.57 -1.91
CA LEU A 81 -8.43 15.56 -3.24
C LEU A 81 -9.92 15.28 -3.17
N GLN A 82 -10.73 16.09 -3.86
CA GLN A 82 -12.19 15.86 -3.96
C GLN A 82 -12.58 14.94 -5.11
N GLN A 83 -11.60 14.44 -5.87
CA GLN A 83 -11.80 13.56 -7.02
C GLN A 83 -11.51 12.09 -6.66
N PRO A 84 -12.03 11.12 -7.43
CA PRO A 84 -11.70 9.72 -7.24
C PRO A 84 -10.19 9.47 -7.24
N SER A 85 -9.74 8.57 -6.36
CA SER A 85 -8.35 8.18 -6.21
C SER A 85 -7.90 7.28 -7.37
N TYR A 86 -7.49 7.89 -8.48
CA TYR A 86 -6.81 7.19 -9.57
C TYR A 86 -5.28 7.25 -9.38
N THR A 87 -4.65 6.08 -9.38
CA THR A 87 -3.19 5.93 -9.19
C THR A 87 -2.36 6.84 -10.12
N VAL A 88 -2.78 6.99 -11.39
CA VAL A 88 -2.09 7.85 -12.36
C VAL A 88 -2.04 9.32 -11.92
N ASN A 89 -3.11 9.83 -11.29
CA ASN A 89 -3.18 11.21 -10.81
C ASN A 89 -2.24 11.40 -9.62
N SER A 90 -2.27 10.46 -8.66
CA SER A 90 -1.43 10.49 -7.48
C SER A 90 0.05 10.41 -7.85
N LEU A 91 0.44 9.49 -8.73
CA LEU A 91 1.83 9.37 -9.21
C LEU A 91 2.28 10.59 -10.02
N THR A 92 1.38 11.21 -10.79
CA THR A 92 1.71 12.45 -11.54
C THR A 92 2.08 13.58 -10.57
N LEU A 93 1.27 13.80 -9.53
CA LEU A 93 1.54 14.83 -8.52
C LEU A 93 2.82 14.53 -7.73
N LEU A 94 3.04 13.27 -7.34
CA LEU A 94 4.26 12.85 -6.65
C LEU A 94 5.51 13.07 -7.51
N LYS A 95 5.43 12.76 -8.81
CA LYS A 95 6.54 13.00 -9.74
C LYS A 95 6.80 14.48 -9.96
N GLN A 96 5.79 15.34 -9.89
CA GLN A 96 5.96 16.80 -9.93
C GLN A 96 6.65 17.34 -8.67
N GLN A 97 6.39 16.74 -7.51
CA GLN A 97 7.01 17.13 -6.24
C GLN A 97 8.49 16.70 -6.16
N ASP A 98 8.85 15.54 -6.72
CA ASP A 98 10.22 15.04 -6.75
C ASP A 98 10.54 14.43 -8.14
N PRO A 99 10.88 15.26 -9.15
CA PRO A 99 11.13 14.79 -10.52
C PRO A 99 12.33 13.85 -10.63
N ALA A 100 13.29 13.97 -9.71
CA ALA A 100 14.53 13.19 -9.71
C ALA A 100 14.34 11.80 -9.06
N ALA A 101 13.37 11.62 -8.18
CA ALA A 101 13.10 10.32 -7.57
C ALA A 101 12.58 9.31 -8.60
N HIS A 102 13.06 8.07 -8.50
CA HIS A 102 12.46 6.94 -9.19
C HIS A 102 11.33 6.42 -8.29
N LEU A 103 10.10 6.53 -8.78
CA LEU A 103 8.94 6.07 -8.03
C LEU A 103 8.78 4.56 -8.23
N CYS A 104 8.54 3.84 -7.15
CA CYS A 104 8.24 2.41 -7.16
C CYS A 104 6.86 2.18 -6.53
N PHE A 105 5.84 1.99 -7.35
CA PHE A 105 4.48 1.73 -6.86
C PHE A 105 4.33 0.24 -6.50
N ILE A 106 3.99 -0.03 -5.25
CA ILE A 106 3.97 -1.37 -4.67
C ILE A 106 2.55 -1.93 -4.76
N ILE A 107 2.40 -3.08 -5.42
CA ILE A 107 1.11 -3.76 -5.62
C ILE A 107 1.22 -5.27 -5.38
N GLY A 108 0.07 -5.94 -5.17
CA GLY A 108 0.00 -7.40 -5.17
C GLY A 108 -0.26 -7.98 -6.56
N MET A 109 0.04 -9.27 -6.73
CA MET A 109 -0.22 -10.02 -7.96
C MET A 109 -1.69 -9.94 -8.39
N ASP A 110 -2.62 -9.94 -7.43
CA ASP A 110 -4.05 -9.74 -7.68
C ASP A 110 -4.36 -8.43 -8.40
N SER A 111 -3.60 -7.37 -8.13
CA SER A 111 -3.74 -6.10 -8.84
C SER A 111 -3.08 -6.14 -10.22
N LEU A 112 -1.94 -6.83 -10.35
CA LEU A 112 -1.26 -6.96 -11.64
C LEU A 112 -2.12 -7.70 -12.68
N GLN A 113 -2.83 -8.77 -12.27
CA GLN A 113 -3.69 -9.56 -13.16
C GLN A 113 -4.81 -8.76 -13.83
N TYR A 114 -5.19 -7.60 -13.28
CA TYR A 114 -6.22 -6.72 -13.83
C TYR A 114 -5.68 -5.30 -14.10
N PHE A 115 -4.37 -5.11 -14.15
CA PHE A 115 -3.75 -3.79 -14.19
C PHE A 115 -4.15 -2.97 -15.43
N ARG A 116 -4.45 -3.61 -16.57
CA ARG A 116 -4.88 -2.90 -17.79
C ARG A 116 -6.27 -2.30 -17.69
N SER A 117 -7.06 -2.70 -16.68
CA SER A 117 -8.34 -2.08 -16.37
C SER A 117 -8.20 -0.75 -15.61
N TRP A 118 -7.01 -0.45 -15.06
CA TRP A 118 -6.79 0.77 -14.30
C TRP A 118 -6.83 2.00 -15.21
N HIS A 119 -7.34 3.10 -14.67
CA HIS A 119 -7.43 4.36 -15.39
C HIS A 119 -6.05 4.81 -15.87
N GLN A 120 -5.88 4.91 -17.20
CA GLN A 120 -4.64 5.29 -17.87
C GLN A 120 -3.42 4.45 -17.44
N TRP A 121 -3.59 3.12 -17.36
CA TRP A 121 -2.54 2.19 -16.89
C TRP A 121 -1.19 2.35 -17.61
N GLN A 122 -1.16 2.69 -18.91
CA GLN A 122 0.11 2.92 -19.62
C GLN A 122 0.87 4.12 -19.04
N GLN A 123 0.16 5.19 -18.67
CA GLN A 123 0.78 6.39 -18.11
C GLN A 123 1.35 6.12 -16.71
N ILE A 124 0.76 5.20 -15.94
CA ILE A 124 1.35 4.75 -14.67
C ILE A 124 2.78 4.22 -14.89
N LEU A 125 2.99 3.41 -15.94
CA LEU A 125 4.31 2.89 -16.28
C LEU A 125 5.27 3.98 -16.80
N THR A 126 4.78 5.12 -17.29
CA THR A 126 5.67 6.26 -17.60
C THR A 126 6.11 7.05 -16.36
N LEU A 127 5.38 6.90 -15.24
CA LEU A 127 5.58 7.66 -14.01
C LEU A 127 6.37 6.88 -12.95
N ALA A 128 6.23 5.55 -12.92
CA ALA A 128 6.81 4.70 -11.90
C ALA A 128 7.22 3.32 -12.43
N HIS A 129 8.07 2.64 -11.66
CA HIS A 129 8.17 1.19 -11.66
C HIS A 129 7.01 0.58 -10.88
N LEU A 130 6.67 -0.67 -11.18
CA LEU A 130 5.83 -1.50 -10.30
C LEU A 130 6.73 -2.49 -9.54
N ILE A 131 6.55 -2.60 -8.23
CA ILE A 131 7.04 -3.72 -7.43
C ILE A 131 5.84 -4.59 -7.12
N VAL A 132 5.85 -5.82 -7.62
CA VAL A 132 4.73 -6.76 -7.54
C VAL A 132 5.06 -7.86 -6.56
N LEU A 133 4.25 -8.00 -5.51
CA LEU A 133 4.34 -9.10 -4.56
C LEU A 133 3.44 -10.27 -4.97
N GLN A 134 3.98 -11.48 -4.87
CA GLN A 134 3.21 -12.72 -4.97
C GLN A 134 2.20 -12.81 -3.81
N ARG A 135 1.04 -13.41 -4.11
CA ARG A 135 -0.04 -13.63 -3.15
C ARG A 135 -0.63 -15.04 -3.32
N PRO A 136 -0.94 -15.74 -2.22
CA PRO A 136 -1.65 -17.01 -2.30
C PRO A 136 -2.94 -16.90 -3.13
N GLY A 137 -3.12 -17.82 -4.07
CA GLY A 137 -4.29 -17.88 -4.95
C GLY A 137 -4.20 -17.02 -6.22
N TYR A 138 -3.08 -16.34 -6.48
CA TYR A 138 -2.87 -15.55 -7.69
C TYR A 138 -1.57 -15.97 -8.39
N SER A 139 -1.64 -16.30 -9.69
CA SER A 139 -0.47 -16.66 -10.50
C SER A 139 0.01 -15.51 -11.39
N ALA A 140 1.31 -15.50 -11.69
CA ALA A 140 1.90 -14.68 -12.75
C ALA A 140 1.48 -15.14 -14.17
N GLU A 141 0.82 -16.30 -14.26
CA GLU A 141 0.35 -16.91 -15.50
C GLU A 141 -1.08 -16.49 -15.89
N ASP A 142 -1.80 -15.78 -15.01
CA ASP A 142 -3.20 -15.40 -15.21
C ASP A 142 -3.39 -13.92 -15.59
N GLY A 143 -4.51 -13.63 -16.27
CA GLY A 143 -4.95 -12.26 -16.56
C GLY A 143 -3.94 -11.46 -17.38
N ASP A 144 -3.72 -10.20 -16.99
CA ASP A 144 -2.77 -9.29 -17.65
C ASP A 144 -1.30 -9.62 -17.32
N ALA A 145 -1.03 -10.38 -16.26
CA ALA A 145 0.31 -10.56 -15.69
C ALA A 145 1.33 -11.14 -16.69
N PRO A 146 1.06 -12.20 -17.47
CA PRO A 146 2.05 -12.79 -18.37
C PRO A 146 2.56 -11.80 -19.42
N ALA A 147 1.63 -11.07 -20.05
CA ALA A 147 1.96 -10.12 -21.11
C ALA A 147 2.68 -8.89 -20.55
N LEU A 148 2.27 -8.41 -19.36
CA LEU A 148 2.92 -7.29 -18.70
C LEU A 148 4.33 -7.64 -18.23
N LEU A 149 4.54 -8.82 -17.63
CA LEU A 149 5.86 -9.29 -17.21
C LEU A 149 6.78 -9.56 -18.39
N THR A 150 6.26 -10.12 -19.49
CA THR A 150 7.05 -10.32 -20.73
C THR A 150 7.50 -8.99 -21.33
N GLN A 151 6.62 -7.97 -21.33
CA GLN A 151 6.90 -6.70 -22.00
C GLN A 151 7.69 -5.71 -21.13
N TYR A 152 7.42 -5.67 -19.82
CA TYR A 152 7.94 -4.66 -18.90
C TYR A 152 8.76 -5.25 -17.75
N GLY A 153 8.95 -6.57 -17.70
CA GLY A 153 9.72 -7.23 -16.65
C GLY A 153 11.14 -6.67 -16.52
N ILE A 154 11.58 -6.45 -15.28
CA ILE A 154 12.93 -5.98 -14.97
C ILE A 154 13.54 -6.74 -13.80
N SER A 155 14.86 -6.70 -13.72
CA SER A 155 15.65 -7.13 -12.57
C SER A 155 15.80 -6.01 -11.53
N LEU A 156 16.14 -6.37 -10.28
CA LEU A 156 16.25 -5.42 -9.18
C LEU A 156 17.19 -4.22 -9.45
N PRO A 157 18.40 -4.39 -10.04
CA PRO A 157 19.31 -3.27 -10.31
C PRO A 157 18.69 -2.19 -11.23
N GLU A 158 17.77 -2.59 -12.11
CA GLU A 158 17.14 -1.68 -13.06
C GLU A 158 16.21 -0.65 -12.42
N LEU A 159 15.74 -0.87 -11.18
CA LEU A 159 15.01 0.16 -10.43
C LEU A 159 15.82 1.46 -10.29
N SER A 160 17.15 1.35 -10.18
CA SER A 160 18.06 2.49 -10.00
C SER A 160 18.57 3.10 -11.30
N THR A 161 18.58 2.35 -12.40
CA THR A 161 19.15 2.78 -13.68
C THR A 161 18.09 3.30 -14.67
N ARG A 162 16.84 2.86 -14.52
CA ARG A 162 15.70 3.36 -15.29
C ARG A 162 14.83 4.24 -14.39
N PRO A 163 14.30 5.37 -14.88
CA PRO A 163 13.48 6.26 -14.06
C PRO A 163 12.05 5.77 -13.81
N ALA A 164 11.53 4.92 -14.70
CA ALA A 164 10.18 4.33 -14.64
C ALA A 164 10.05 3.16 -15.66
N GLY A 165 8.88 2.52 -15.67
CA GLY A 165 8.42 1.66 -16.78
C GLY A 165 8.86 0.20 -16.70
N GLY A 166 9.39 -0.22 -15.57
CA GLY A 166 9.72 -1.62 -15.29
C GLY A 166 8.78 -2.23 -14.24
N ILE A 167 8.51 -3.51 -14.38
CA ILE A 167 7.76 -4.33 -13.43
C ILE A 167 8.74 -5.33 -12.81
N LEU A 168 9.03 -5.16 -11.52
CA LEU A 168 9.80 -6.11 -10.73
C LEU A 168 8.83 -7.08 -10.04
N LEU A 169 8.88 -8.36 -10.43
CA LEU A 169 8.23 -9.42 -9.67
C LEU A 169 9.15 -9.84 -8.52
N LEU A 170 8.70 -9.62 -7.29
CA LEU A 170 9.49 -9.93 -6.11
C LEU A 170 9.21 -11.37 -5.66
N ASP A 171 10.28 -12.11 -5.35
CA ASP A 171 10.15 -13.33 -4.57
C ASP A 171 9.94 -12.93 -3.11
N ASN A 172 8.81 -13.31 -2.51
CA ASN A 172 8.44 -12.88 -1.17
C ASN A 172 7.76 -14.01 -0.40
N PRO A 173 7.87 -14.04 0.95
CA PRO A 173 7.11 -14.98 1.75
C PRO A 173 5.61 -14.66 1.70
N ASP A 174 4.80 -15.63 2.10
CA ASP A 174 3.36 -15.42 2.20
C ASP A 174 3.00 -14.40 3.30
N PHE A 175 2.16 -13.44 2.93
CA PHE A 175 1.55 -12.46 3.84
C PHE A 175 0.02 -12.68 3.86
N PRO A 176 -0.50 -13.67 4.60
CA PRO A 176 -1.88 -14.14 4.45
C PRO A 176 -2.93 -13.18 5.03
N GLN A 177 -2.53 -12.13 5.75
CA GLN A 177 -3.47 -11.27 6.47
C GLN A 177 -4.26 -10.36 5.50
N SER A 178 -5.59 -10.42 5.59
CA SER A 178 -6.51 -9.55 4.85
C SER A 178 -7.20 -8.58 5.80
N ALA A 179 -7.28 -7.31 5.41
CA ALA A 179 -8.03 -6.29 6.15
C ALA A 179 -9.51 -6.65 6.32
N THR A 180 -10.11 -7.37 5.36
CA THR A 180 -11.50 -7.84 5.47
C THR A 180 -11.66 -8.81 6.64
N PHE A 181 -10.79 -9.81 6.73
CA PHE A 181 -10.78 -10.76 7.86
C PHE A 181 -10.56 -10.03 9.20
N VAL A 182 -9.63 -9.06 9.22
CA VAL A 182 -9.38 -8.24 10.41
C VAL A 182 -10.66 -7.52 10.83
N ARG A 183 -11.33 -6.78 9.94
CA ARG A 183 -12.57 -6.03 10.26
C ARG A 183 -13.68 -6.93 10.79
N GLU A 184 -13.90 -8.07 10.16
CA GLU A 184 -15.01 -8.98 10.52
C GLU A 184 -14.83 -9.64 11.89
N GLN A 185 -13.58 -9.81 12.33
CA GLN A 185 -13.25 -10.55 13.54
C GLN A 185 -12.78 -9.66 14.70
N LEU A 186 -12.52 -8.37 14.45
CA LEU A 186 -11.83 -7.50 15.41
C LEU A 186 -12.55 -7.37 16.76
N ALA A 187 -13.88 -7.27 16.71
CA ALA A 187 -14.73 -7.10 17.89
C ALA A 187 -14.84 -8.36 18.75
N VAL A 188 -14.62 -9.55 18.17
CA VAL A 188 -14.94 -10.84 18.81
C VAL A 188 -13.72 -11.73 19.04
N ASN A 189 -12.60 -11.48 18.37
CA ASN A 189 -11.44 -12.36 18.39
C ASN A 189 -10.17 -11.63 18.87
N PRO A 190 -9.73 -11.85 20.12
CA PRO A 190 -8.49 -11.27 20.65
C PRO A 190 -7.24 -11.62 19.83
N ALA A 191 -7.20 -12.79 19.18
CA ALA A 191 -6.07 -13.16 18.32
C ALA A 191 -5.99 -12.27 17.06
N VAL A 192 -7.13 -11.74 16.59
CA VAL A 192 -7.16 -10.78 15.48
C VAL A 192 -6.75 -9.38 15.93
N GLN A 193 -7.05 -9.01 17.17
CA GLN A 193 -6.54 -7.75 17.75
C GLN A 193 -5.01 -7.74 17.81
N ALA A 194 -4.38 -8.90 18.07
CA ALA A 194 -2.92 -9.06 18.01
C ALA A 194 -2.33 -8.94 16.59
N MET A 195 -3.17 -8.90 15.54
CA MET A 195 -2.73 -8.63 14.16
C MET A 195 -2.58 -7.14 13.85
N LEU A 196 -2.87 -6.26 14.81
CA LEU A 196 -2.70 -4.81 14.71
C LEU A 196 -1.50 -4.33 15.53
N PRO A 197 -0.84 -3.24 15.11
CA PRO A 197 0.05 -2.51 16.01
C PRO A 197 -0.72 -2.07 17.28
N PRO A 198 -0.12 -2.14 18.48
CA PRO A 198 -0.82 -1.79 19.72
C PRO A 198 -1.43 -0.39 19.71
N ALA A 199 -0.72 0.60 19.17
CA ALA A 199 -1.22 1.98 19.06
C ALA A 199 -2.47 2.09 18.16
N VAL A 200 -2.56 1.28 17.10
CA VAL A 200 -3.72 1.23 16.21
C VAL A 200 -4.90 0.57 16.91
N LEU A 201 -4.68 -0.52 17.63
CA LEU A 201 -5.72 -1.18 18.42
C LEU A 201 -6.30 -0.24 19.49
N SER A 202 -5.44 0.47 20.23
CA SER A 202 -5.88 1.46 21.23
C SER A 202 -6.70 2.58 20.59
N TYR A 203 -6.28 3.08 19.42
CA TYR A 203 -7.03 4.09 18.69
C TYR A 203 -8.42 3.60 18.27
N ILE A 204 -8.50 2.39 17.71
CA ILE A 204 -9.76 1.75 17.32
C ILE A 204 -10.71 1.64 18.52
N GLN A 205 -10.21 1.15 19.66
CA GLN A 205 -10.99 0.96 20.88
C GLN A 205 -11.49 2.29 21.46
N GLN A 206 -10.64 3.32 21.47
CA GLN A 206 -10.98 4.65 21.98
C GLN A 206 -12.08 5.32 21.14
N HIS A 207 -12.10 5.08 19.84
CA HIS A 207 -13.04 5.73 18.91
C HIS A 207 -14.24 4.85 18.54
N GLY A 208 -14.37 3.64 19.12
CA GLY A 208 -15.50 2.75 18.85
C GLY A 208 -15.51 2.17 17.42
N LEU A 209 -14.36 2.14 16.74
CA LEU A 209 -14.29 1.73 15.33
C LEU A 209 -14.47 0.21 15.21
N TYR A 210 -15.06 -0.23 14.09
CA TYR A 210 -15.29 -1.65 13.79
C TYR A 210 -16.05 -2.42 14.91
N GLY A 211 -16.91 -1.73 15.67
CA GLY A 211 -17.65 -2.32 16.80
C GLY A 211 -16.79 -2.60 18.04
N CYS A 212 -15.54 -2.14 18.08
CA CYS A 212 -14.67 -2.25 19.24
C CYS A 212 -14.80 -0.99 20.10
N ALA A 213 -15.67 -0.99 21.10
CA ALA A 213 -15.70 0.07 22.12
C ALA A 213 -15.03 -0.42 23.40
N VAL A 214 -14.26 0.44 24.07
CA VAL A 214 -13.88 0.18 25.46
C VAL A 214 -15.17 0.16 26.28
N SER A 215 -15.51 -1.00 26.85
CA SER A 215 -16.55 -1.05 27.88
C SER A 215 -16.10 -0.13 29.00
N ALA A 216 -16.85 0.95 29.26
CA ALA A 216 -16.60 1.79 30.41
C ALA A 216 -16.65 0.89 31.64
N ALA A 217 -15.49 0.60 32.21
CA ALA A 217 -15.41 -0.10 33.48
C ALA A 217 -16.26 0.71 34.46
N LYS A 218 -17.36 0.12 34.93
CA LYS A 218 -18.08 0.65 36.09
C LYS A 218 -17.07 0.64 37.24
N VAL A 219 -16.60 1.84 37.59
CA VAL A 219 -15.91 2.12 38.86
C VAL A 219 -16.87 1.82 40.00
#